data_AF-A0A7C1PL41-F1
#
_entry.id   AF-A0A7C1PL41-F1
#
_cell.length_a   1.000
_cell.length_b   1.000
_cell.length_c   1.000
_cell.angle_alpha   90.00
_cell.angle_beta   90.00
_cell.angle_gamma   90.00
#
_symmetry.space_group_name_H-M   'P 1'
#
loop_
_entity.id
_entity.type
_entity.pdbx_description
1 polymer ?
#
loop_
_entity_poly.entity_id
_entity_poly.type
_entity_poly.pdbx_seq_one_letter_code
_entity_poly.pdbx_strand_id
1 'polypeptide(L)'
;MRQPPGTRFTRRTPPSLDRLGRQPTRLPLLLTAAAALLVILSWVLFLPPFGLLRGGDGWQRAGEGSLVRRRTDVPRPPEGFQLASQFYEIRRDRGVGPATMTIPLEEGKAGRGLALFTYSGGSWRRLAPAEVTADGRAARGQVDQVPDNIAVMRRISGGFQVQGILKPGASLHPDAEQLVTVLSPADYVPAPDGSVNGAPSPRPASDVVAVVPVVSATAGAERDAVNAILASERARAAHVAELVKLVQTHRLDGIDLEYTAIDPNLGGAYLALVTALAEQLHKTGQTLTVTLPLPRREGTNWNTFGYDWKELARVADYVRIYPERDQSIYRRAMREALNYITGVADPKKVILTLSPLATERSEQGTRLLTAVEALSVAAQFTVRDRERLVANSDVQVTADNLNREGTGGRAGLIWDANAAAVSFVYQAGDSLRTVWIENAFSAAFKLEFVQLWRLGGVAVDDASAGEGMANIWPAIAQYQKAGAPTLLQPNGGLLQPQWLVDGQSKEIGKAVFTWKAPPDPGDHTVSLVVGDGVMRVINSQRVTLRASAPASASPAATPPPRSPTATR
;
A
#
# COMPACT_ATOMS: atom_id res chain seq x y z
N MET A 1 45.85 55.23 2.96
CA MET A 1 45.57 54.15 1.98
C MET A 1 44.39 54.57 1.11
N ARG A 2 44.48 54.30 -0.19
CA ARG A 2 43.72 54.93 -1.29
C ARG A 2 42.21 54.62 -1.32
N GLN A 3 41.43 55.60 -1.76
CA GLN A 3 40.06 55.48 -2.27
C GLN A 3 40.00 54.86 -3.69
N PRO A 4 38.81 54.41 -4.15
CA PRO A 4 38.60 53.45 -5.26
C PRO A 4 38.20 54.13 -6.58
N PRO A 5 37.89 53.36 -7.65
CA PRO A 5 36.96 53.77 -8.68
C PRO A 5 35.72 52.88 -8.73
N GLY A 6 34.58 53.52 -8.99
CA GLY A 6 33.24 52.93 -9.01
C GLY A 6 32.76 52.47 -10.37
N THR A 7 31.57 51.86 -10.34
CA THR A 7 30.79 51.50 -11.53
C THR A 7 29.37 52.04 -11.40
N ARG A 8 28.98 52.84 -12.40
CA ARG A 8 27.73 53.58 -12.55
C ARG A 8 26.58 52.64 -12.96
N PHE A 9 25.45 52.76 -12.26
CA PHE A 9 24.15 52.31 -12.76
C PHE A 9 23.59 53.39 -13.70
N THR A 10 23.25 53.01 -14.94
CA THR A 10 22.52 53.86 -15.88
C THR A 10 21.10 53.34 -16.06
N ARG A 11 20.15 54.24 -15.80
CA ARG A 11 18.70 54.12 -15.95
C ARG A 11 18.38 54.13 -17.45
N ARG A 12 17.68 53.13 -17.99
CA ARG A 12 17.12 53.18 -19.36
C ARG A 12 15.62 53.46 -19.31
N THR A 13 15.25 54.59 -19.89
CA THR A 13 13.92 55.06 -20.26
C THR A 13 13.30 54.16 -21.35
N PRO A 14 11.97 53.97 -21.39
CA PRO A 14 11.32 53.18 -22.43
C PRO A 14 11.17 53.97 -23.75
N PRO A 15 11.22 53.32 -24.92
CA PRO A 15 10.96 53.99 -26.20
C PRO A 15 9.47 54.06 -26.53
N SER A 16 9.13 55.17 -27.19
CA SER A 16 7.82 55.65 -27.62
C SER A 16 7.18 54.83 -28.74
N LEU A 17 5.85 54.77 -28.69
CA LEU A 17 4.95 54.38 -29.78
C LEU A 17 4.96 55.47 -30.87
N ASP A 18 5.60 55.19 -32.01
CA ASP A 18 5.12 55.60 -33.33
C ASP A 18 6.07 55.12 -34.43
N ARG A 19 5.68 54.04 -35.11
CA ARG A 19 6.05 53.76 -36.50
C ARG A 19 5.12 52.70 -37.07
N LEU A 20 3.99 53.17 -37.61
CA LEU A 20 3.15 52.44 -38.55
C LEU A 20 3.94 52.22 -39.85
N GLY A 21 4.40 50.99 -40.05
CA GLY A 21 4.98 50.51 -41.30
C GLY A 21 4.22 49.27 -41.78
N ARG A 22 3.47 49.45 -42.88
CA ARG A 22 2.67 48.44 -43.60
C ARG A 22 3.43 47.10 -43.76
N GLN A 23 2.80 46.00 -43.35
CA GLN A 23 3.15 44.66 -43.84
C GLN A 23 2.02 44.07 -44.70
N PRO A 24 2.35 43.36 -45.80
CA PRO A 24 1.38 42.80 -46.74
C PRO A 24 0.76 41.50 -46.22
N THR A 25 -0.54 41.39 -46.43
CA THR A 25 -1.41 40.24 -46.17
C THR A 25 -0.93 38.98 -46.92
N ARG A 26 -0.50 37.94 -46.18
CA ARG A 26 -0.39 36.56 -46.68
C ARG A 26 -1.57 35.74 -46.16
N LEU A 27 -2.71 35.89 -46.83
CA LEU A 27 -3.96 35.20 -46.50
C LEU A 27 -4.37 34.01 -47.41
N PRO A 28 -3.49 33.28 -48.14
CA PRO A 28 -3.93 32.03 -48.80
C PRO A 28 -3.38 30.72 -48.19
N LEU A 29 -2.49 30.75 -47.17
CA LEU A 29 -1.91 29.51 -46.61
C LEU A 29 -2.63 28.94 -45.38
N LEU A 30 -3.44 29.74 -44.68
CA LEU A 30 -4.24 29.28 -43.53
C LEU A 30 -5.54 28.59 -43.94
N LEU A 31 -6.08 28.91 -45.14
CA LEU A 31 -7.30 28.28 -45.65
C LEU A 31 -7.05 26.85 -46.16
N THR A 32 -5.86 26.53 -46.69
CA THR A 32 -5.52 25.17 -47.11
C THR A 32 -5.23 24.25 -45.92
N ALA A 33 -4.63 24.78 -44.86
CA ALA A 33 -4.42 24.04 -43.61
C ALA A 33 -5.73 23.83 -42.84
N ALA A 34 -6.61 24.83 -42.79
CA ALA A 34 -7.94 24.69 -42.18
C ALA A 34 -8.86 23.76 -42.99
N ALA A 35 -8.78 23.78 -44.33
CA ALA A 35 -9.51 22.85 -45.19
C ALA A 35 -8.96 21.41 -45.08
N ALA A 36 -7.63 21.23 -44.99
CA ALA A 36 -7.05 19.90 -44.74
C ALA A 36 -7.39 19.39 -43.33
N LEU A 37 -7.41 20.27 -42.32
CA LEU A 37 -7.83 19.92 -40.96
C LEU A 37 -9.33 19.60 -40.90
N LEU A 38 -10.20 20.32 -41.63
CA LEU A 38 -11.63 20.04 -41.74
C LEU A 38 -11.92 18.80 -42.60
N VAL A 39 -11.09 18.47 -43.59
CA VAL A 39 -11.17 17.21 -44.34
C VAL A 39 -10.71 16.04 -43.47
N ILE A 40 -9.68 16.22 -42.64
CA ILE A 40 -9.24 15.20 -41.66
C ILE A 40 -10.26 15.07 -40.51
N LEU A 41 -10.84 16.17 -40.01
CA LEU A 41 -11.90 16.15 -38.99
C LEU A 41 -13.21 15.56 -39.55
N SER A 42 -13.55 15.86 -40.81
CA SER A 42 -14.72 15.27 -41.46
C SER A 42 -14.51 13.80 -41.83
N TRP A 43 -13.27 13.35 -42.09
CA TRP A 43 -12.92 11.93 -42.20
C TRP A 43 -12.97 11.19 -40.84
N VAL A 44 -12.68 11.87 -39.73
CA VAL A 44 -12.85 11.31 -38.37
C VAL A 44 -14.33 11.24 -37.94
N LEU A 45 -15.19 12.09 -38.50
CA LEU A 45 -16.63 12.14 -38.20
C LEU A 45 -17.51 11.23 -39.09
N PHE A 46 -16.97 10.61 -40.15
CA PHE A 46 -17.71 9.78 -41.11
C PHE A 46 -17.06 8.41 -41.41
N LEU A 47 -16.33 7.82 -40.47
CA LEU A 47 -16.13 6.37 -40.53
C LEU A 47 -17.50 5.68 -40.33
N PRO A 48 -17.87 4.71 -41.18
CA PRO A 48 -19.15 4.02 -41.04
C PRO A 48 -19.24 3.40 -39.63
N PRO A 49 -20.42 3.43 -39.00
CA PRO A 49 -20.59 2.80 -37.70
C PRO A 49 -20.23 1.32 -37.82
N PHE A 50 -19.20 0.89 -37.09
CA PHE A 50 -18.87 -0.53 -36.87
C PHE A 50 -20.14 -1.24 -36.37
N GLY A 51 -20.80 -1.97 -37.25
CA GLY A 51 -22.17 -2.44 -37.08
C GLY A 51 -22.25 -3.85 -36.50
N LEU A 52 -22.89 -3.94 -35.33
CA LEU A 52 -23.59 -5.10 -34.73
C LEU A 52 -23.09 -6.50 -35.13
N LEU A 53 -22.17 -7.05 -34.31
CA LEU A 53 -21.76 -8.46 -34.30
C LEU A 53 -22.96 -9.36 -33.95
N ARG A 54 -23.76 -9.81 -34.93
CA ARG A 54 -24.81 -10.81 -34.67
C ARG A 54 -24.21 -12.22 -34.59
N GLY A 55 -23.51 -12.49 -33.48
CA GLY A 55 -22.75 -13.71 -33.25
C GLY A 55 -23.55 -15.00 -33.43
N GLY A 56 -23.32 -15.67 -34.56
CA GLY A 56 -23.54 -17.11 -34.70
C GLY A 56 -22.24 -17.89 -34.43
N ASP A 57 -22.33 -19.22 -34.41
CA ASP A 57 -21.17 -20.10 -34.14
C ASP A 57 -20.17 -20.18 -35.33
N GLY A 58 -20.53 -19.59 -36.48
CA GLY A 58 -19.70 -19.49 -37.69
C GLY A 58 -18.95 -18.16 -37.83
N TRP A 59 -17.98 -18.12 -38.74
CA TRP A 59 -17.29 -16.88 -39.11
C TRP A 59 -18.23 -15.94 -39.88
N GLN A 60 -18.34 -14.71 -39.40
CA GLN A 60 -19.17 -13.67 -39.99
C GLN A 60 -18.33 -12.43 -40.28
N ARG A 61 -18.73 -11.65 -41.29
CA ARG A 61 -18.05 -10.40 -41.61
C ARG A 61 -18.43 -9.32 -40.59
N ALA A 62 -17.44 -8.73 -39.93
CA ALA A 62 -17.62 -7.69 -38.90
C ALA A 62 -17.16 -6.30 -39.33
N GLY A 63 -16.64 -6.19 -40.56
CA GLY A 63 -16.07 -4.98 -41.14
C GLY A 63 -15.28 -5.28 -42.40
N GLU A 64 -14.57 -4.27 -42.91
CA GLU A 64 -13.69 -4.44 -44.07
C GLU A 64 -12.48 -5.31 -43.68
N GLY A 65 -12.30 -6.45 -44.35
CA GLY A 65 -11.19 -7.37 -44.10
C GLY A 65 -11.16 -8.05 -42.72
N SER A 66 -12.27 -8.04 -41.96
CA SER A 66 -12.34 -8.67 -40.63
C SER A 66 -13.52 -9.65 -40.51
N LEU A 67 -13.20 -10.84 -40.02
CA LEU A 67 -14.14 -11.91 -39.68
C LEU A 67 -14.19 -12.09 -38.17
N VAL A 68 -15.37 -12.40 -37.64
CA VAL A 68 -15.59 -12.67 -36.22
C VAL A 68 -16.31 -13.97 -36.02
N ARG A 69 -16.09 -14.61 -34.88
CA ARG A 69 -16.80 -15.83 -34.50
C ARG A 69 -17.00 -15.85 -33.00
N ARG A 70 -18.21 -16.21 -32.55
CA ARG A 70 -18.48 -16.45 -31.13
C ARG A 70 -17.73 -17.69 -30.65
N ARG A 71 -17.16 -17.62 -29.46
CA ARG A 71 -16.51 -18.75 -28.78
C ARG A 71 -17.39 -19.25 -27.64
N THR A 72 -17.52 -20.56 -27.53
CA THR A 72 -18.25 -21.22 -26.43
C THR A 72 -17.33 -21.56 -25.26
N ASP A 73 -16.02 -21.72 -25.52
CA ASP A 73 -14.98 -21.89 -24.54
C ASP A 73 -14.53 -20.53 -24.01
N VAL A 74 -15.28 -20.00 -23.04
CA VAL A 74 -15.01 -18.68 -22.46
C VAL A 74 -14.07 -18.82 -21.26
N PRO A 75 -12.88 -18.17 -21.25
CA PRO A 75 -12.03 -18.15 -20.06
C PRO A 75 -12.75 -17.51 -18.88
N ARG A 76 -12.47 -17.98 -17.65
CA ARG A 76 -13.08 -17.42 -16.45
C ARG A 76 -12.73 -15.92 -16.34
N PRO A 77 -13.69 -15.00 -16.15
CA PRO A 77 -13.41 -13.59 -15.97
C PRO A 77 -12.52 -13.33 -14.75
N PRO A 78 -11.73 -12.24 -14.74
CA PRO A 78 -10.99 -11.84 -13.56
C PRO A 78 -11.89 -11.55 -12.37
N GLU A 79 -11.35 -11.67 -11.16
CA GLU A 79 -12.07 -11.30 -9.94
C GLU A 79 -12.52 -9.82 -10.00
N GLY A 80 -13.72 -9.52 -9.51
CA GLY A 80 -14.33 -8.19 -9.59
C GLY A 80 -14.95 -7.82 -10.95
N PHE A 81 -14.90 -8.73 -11.93
CA PHE A 81 -15.54 -8.56 -13.24
C PHE A 81 -16.53 -9.68 -13.54
N GLN A 82 -17.60 -9.32 -14.24
CA GLN A 82 -18.48 -10.29 -14.89
C GLN A 82 -18.51 -10.03 -16.39
N LEU A 83 -18.73 -11.08 -17.18
CA LEU A 83 -19.03 -10.91 -18.59
C LEU A 83 -20.35 -10.14 -18.77
N ALA A 84 -20.31 -9.19 -19.69
CA ALA A 84 -21.45 -8.41 -20.14
C ALA A 84 -21.77 -8.66 -21.62
N SER A 85 -20.89 -9.33 -22.36
CA SER A 85 -21.10 -9.82 -23.72
C SER A 85 -20.68 -11.29 -23.86
N GLN A 86 -20.95 -11.87 -25.03
CA GLN A 86 -20.25 -13.07 -25.48
C GLN A 86 -18.74 -12.80 -25.68
N PHE A 87 -17.96 -13.88 -25.77
CA PHE A 87 -16.54 -13.83 -26.15
C PHE A 87 -16.39 -14.12 -27.65
N TYR A 88 -15.65 -13.26 -28.36
CA TYR A 88 -15.49 -13.33 -29.80
C TYR A 88 -14.03 -13.50 -30.20
N GLU A 89 -13.76 -14.37 -31.17
CA GLU A 89 -12.50 -14.43 -31.90
C GLU A 89 -12.58 -13.52 -33.13
N ILE A 90 -11.49 -12.83 -33.46
CA ILE A 90 -11.38 -11.89 -34.58
C ILE A 90 -10.25 -12.36 -35.49
N ARG A 91 -10.55 -12.58 -36.76
CA ARG A 91 -9.58 -12.78 -37.84
C ARG A 91 -9.58 -11.56 -38.73
N ARG A 92 -8.40 -11.20 -39.23
CA ARG A 92 -8.20 -9.97 -39.99
C ARG A 92 -7.08 -10.16 -41.00
N ASP A 93 -7.25 -9.55 -42.15
CA ASP A 93 -6.33 -9.71 -43.29
C ASP A 93 -5.03 -8.90 -43.11
N ARG A 94 -5.03 -7.83 -42.29
CA ARG A 94 -3.84 -7.03 -41.90
C ARG A 94 -3.97 -6.43 -40.50
N GLY A 95 -2.85 -5.96 -39.94
CA GLY A 95 -2.79 -5.21 -38.67
C GLY A 95 -3.53 -3.89 -38.76
N VAL A 96 -4.81 -3.90 -38.41
CA VAL A 96 -5.65 -2.70 -38.34
C VAL A 96 -5.21 -1.86 -37.13
N GLY A 97 -4.93 -0.58 -37.37
CA GLY A 97 -4.58 0.41 -36.35
C GLY A 97 -5.75 0.73 -35.41
N PRO A 98 -5.80 1.96 -34.85
CA PRO A 98 -6.86 2.33 -33.93
C PRO A 98 -8.26 2.14 -34.54
N ALA A 99 -9.16 1.50 -33.79
CA ALA A 99 -10.49 1.17 -34.26
C ALA A 99 -11.53 1.39 -33.16
N THR A 100 -12.78 1.66 -33.55
CA THR A 100 -13.90 1.65 -32.61
C THR A 100 -14.57 0.28 -32.64
N MET A 101 -14.63 -0.39 -31.51
CA MET A 101 -15.28 -1.69 -31.37
C MET A 101 -16.68 -1.49 -30.79
N THR A 102 -17.70 -2.03 -31.46
CA THR A 102 -19.08 -2.08 -30.96
C THR A 102 -19.46 -3.54 -30.71
N ILE A 103 -19.55 -3.93 -29.44
CA ILE A 103 -19.77 -5.30 -29.02
C ILE A 103 -21.17 -5.46 -28.43
N PRO A 104 -22.02 -6.35 -28.96
CA PRO A 104 -23.35 -6.60 -28.40
C PRO A 104 -23.26 -7.09 -26.97
N LEU A 105 -24.13 -6.55 -26.13
CA LEU A 105 -24.29 -6.94 -24.74
C LEU A 105 -25.29 -8.09 -24.62
N GLU A 106 -25.10 -8.92 -23.62
CA GLU A 106 -26.13 -9.87 -23.21
C GLU A 106 -27.31 -9.13 -22.54
N GLU A 107 -28.48 -9.73 -22.62
CA GLU A 107 -29.71 -9.14 -22.07
C GLU A 107 -29.56 -8.84 -20.57
N GLY A 108 -29.99 -7.65 -20.14
CA GLY A 108 -29.88 -7.19 -18.75
C GLY A 108 -28.45 -6.87 -18.28
N LYS A 109 -27.43 -6.94 -19.16
CA LYS A 109 -26.02 -6.64 -18.80
C LYS A 109 -25.56 -5.23 -19.17
N ALA A 110 -26.42 -4.42 -19.81
CA ALA A 110 -26.20 -3.00 -19.98
C ALA A 110 -26.02 -2.29 -18.64
N GLY A 111 -25.16 -1.27 -18.60
CA GLY A 111 -24.87 -0.52 -17.38
C GLY A 111 -23.56 0.23 -17.44
N ARG A 112 -23.18 0.82 -16.31
CA ARG A 112 -21.92 1.56 -16.14
C ARG A 112 -20.74 0.60 -15.89
N GLY A 113 -19.52 1.12 -16.00
CA GLY A 113 -18.30 0.37 -15.67
C GLY A 113 -17.99 -0.76 -16.65
N LEU A 114 -18.39 -0.60 -17.92
CA LEU A 114 -18.07 -1.53 -18.99
C LEU A 114 -16.67 -1.24 -19.55
N ALA A 115 -15.97 -2.29 -19.92
CA ALA A 115 -14.70 -2.19 -20.60
C ALA A 115 -14.50 -3.35 -21.58
N LEU A 116 -13.72 -3.09 -22.63
CA LEU A 116 -13.28 -4.07 -23.61
C LEU A 116 -12.08 -4.84 -23.05
N PHE A 117 -12.08 -6.16 -23.20
CA PHE A 117 -11.01 -7.05 -22.78
C PHE A 117 -10.61 -7.99 -23.90
N THR A 118 -9.33 -8.37 -23.94
CA THR A 118 -8.79 -9.48 -24.72
C THR A 118 -8.19 -10.53 -23.79
N TYR A 119 -8.02 -11.76 -24.27
CA TYR A 119 -7.40 -12.87 -23.58
C TYR A 119 -6.19 -13.36 -24.37
N SER A 120 -5.01 -13.30 -23.78
CA SER A 120 -3.75 -13.68 -24.44
C SER A 120 -2.75 -14.19 -23.40
N GLY A 121 -1.98 -15.22 -23.74
CA GLY A 121 -0.93 -15.72 -22.82
C GLY A 121 -1.47 -16.28 -21.50
N GLY A 122 -2.72 -16.76 -21.47
CA GLY A 122 -3.33 -17.31 -20.26
C GLY A 122 -4.02 -16.29 -19.35
N SER A 123 -3.97 -14.99 -19.66
CA SER A 123 -4.55 -13.93 -18.86
C SER A 123 -5.48 -13.02 -19.67
N TRP A 124 -6.44 -12.41 -18.97
CA TRP A 124 -7.22 -11.31 -19.51
C TRP A 124 -6.40 -10.01 -19.49
N ARG A 125 -6.65 -9.12 -20.44
CA ARG A 125 -6.08 -7.79 -20.55
C ARG A 125 -7.16 -6.81 -20.97
N ARG A 126 -7.39 -5.76 -20.19
CA ARG A 126 -8.31 -4.68 -20.57
C ARG A 126 -7.69 -3.86 -21.71
N LEU A 127 -8.51 -3.47 -22.68
CA LEU A 127 -8.09 -2.68 -23.83
C LEU A 127 -8.52 -1.22 -23.68
N ALA A 128 -9.77 -0.99 -23.28
CA ALA A 128 -10.36 0.35 -23.22
C ALA A 128 -11.63 0.36 -22.36
N PRO A 129 -12.03 1.51 -21.80
CA PRO A 129 -13.40 1.70 -21.32
C PRO A 129 -14.40 1.54 -22.49
N ALA A 130 -15.63 1.16 -22.16
CA ALA A 130 -16.72 1.06 -23.12
C ALA A 130 -17.98 1.73 -22.58
N GLU A 131 -18.71 2.40 -23.47
CA GLU A 131 -19.97 3.05 -23.16
C GLU A 131 -21.12 2.30 -23.81
N VAL A 132 -22.27 2.24 -23.13
CA VAL A 132 -23.47 1.62 -23.70
C VAL A 132 -23.94 2.45 -24.89
N THR A 133 -24.26 1.81 -26.00
CA THR A 133 -24.87 2.46 -27.17
C THR A 133 -26.23 3.05 -26.83
N ALA A 134 -26.69 4.05 -27.60
CA ALA A 134 -27.94 4.76 -27.32
C ALA A 134 -29.18 3.84 -27.24
N ASP A 135 -29.16 2.69 -27.92
CA ASP A 135 -30.23 1.68 -27.90
C ASP A 135 -30.12 0.68 -26.72
N GLY A 136 -29.08 0.77 -25.90
CA GLY A 136 -28.86 -0.11 -24.75
C GLY A 136 -28.35 -1.52 -25.08
N ARG A 137 -28.09 -1.82 -26.35
CA ARG A 137 -27.88 -3.22 -26.82
C ARG A 137 -26.43 -3.60 -27.04
N ALA A 138 -25.52 -2.64 -27.10
CA ALA A 138 -24.11 -2.87 -27.29
C ALA A 138 -23.27 -1.96 -26.40
N ALA A 139 -21.99 -2.28 -26.27
CA ALA A 139 -20.99 -1.39 -25.70
C ALA A 139 -19.99 -0.99 -26.78
N ARG A 140 -19.63 0.29 -26.79
CA ARG A 140 -18.73 0.90 -27.76
C ARG A 140 -17.48 1.43 -27.06
N GLY A 141 -16.31 1.07 -27.54
CA GLY A 141 -15.03 1.54 -27.01
C GLY A 141 -13.97 1.66 -28.10
N GLN A 142 -12.97 2.52 -27.89
CA GLN A 142 -11.89 2.75 -28.84
C GLN A 142 -10.65 1.97 -28.43
N VAL A 143 -10.12 1.15 -29.32
CA VAL A 143 -8.91 0.35 -29.10
C VAL A 143 -7.78 0.86 -29.98
N ASP A 144 -6.55 0.84 -29.47
CA ASP A 144 -5.36 1.29 -30.21
C ASP A 144 -4.98 0.33 -31.34
N GLN A 145 -5.28 -0.96 -31.14
CA GLN A 145 -5.19 -2.00 -32.15
C GLN A 145 -6.37 -2.96 -31.97
N VAL A 146 -6.92 -3.44 -33.08
CA VAL A 146 -7.92 -4.52 -33.03
C VAL A 146 -7.25 -5.75 -32.36
N PRO A 147 -7.88 -6.43 -31.42
CA PRO A 147 -7.31 -7.63 -30.80
C PRO A 147 -7.67 -8.90 -31.61
N ASP A 148 -7.07 -10.04 -31.29
CA ASP A 148 -7.42 -11.33 -31.90
C ASP A 148 -8.66 -11.97 -31.27
N ASN A 149 -9.07 -11.46 -30.10
CA ASN A 149 -10.31 -11.81 -29.44
C ASN A 149 -10.78 -10.68 -28.53
N ILE A 150 -12.08 -10.62 -28.26
CA ILE A 150 -12.67 -9.54 -27.48
C ILE A 150 -13.90 -9.99 -26.68
N ALA A 151 -14.06 -9.41 -25.49
CA ALA A 151 -15.30 -9.42 -24.73
C ALA A 151 -15.51 -8.06 -24.06
N VAL A 152 -16.76 -7.77 -23.70
CA VAL A 152 -17.13 -6.70 -22.77
C VAL A 152 -17.30 -7.33 -21.40
N MET A 153 -16.62 -6.76 -20.43
CA MET A 153 -16.84 -7.08 -19.02
C MET A 153 -17.35 -5.85 -18.29
N ARG A 154 -18.19 -6.10 -17.29
CA ARG A 154 -18.66 -5.10 -16.34
C ARG A 154 -17.93 -5.29 -15.03
N ARG A 155 -17.37 -4.21 -14.49
CA ARG A 155 -16.93 -4.21 -13.09
C ARG A 155 -18.16 -4.42 -12.20
N ILE A 156 -18.13 -5.43 -11.35
CA ILE A 156 -19.19 -5.65 -10.36
C ILE A 156 -18.77 -5.02 -9.04
N SER A 157 -19.58 -4.08 -8.55
CA SER A 157 -19.48 -3.61 -7.17
C SER A 157 -19.88 -4.73 -6.22
N GLY A 158 -19.11 -4.92 -5.15
CA GLY A 158 -19.35 -5.96 -4.14
C GLY A 158 -18.73 -7.33 -4.44
N GLY A 159 -17.82 -7.44 -5.42
CA GLY A 159 -16.82 -8.52 -5.43
C GLY A 159 -15.75 -8.24 -4.37
N PHE A 160 -15.15 -9.28 -3.79
CA PHE A 160 -14.09 -9.12 -2.80
C PHE A 160 -12.90 -8.38 -3.42
N GLN A 161 -12.59 -7.19 -2.91
CA GLN A 161 -11.46 -6.41 -3.37
C GLN A 161 -10.22 -6.66 -2.55
N VAL A 162 -9.09 -6.78 -3.22
CA VAL A 162 -7.76 -6.62 -2.62
C VAL A 162 -7.15 -5.34 -3.18
N GLN A 163 -7.00 -4.34 -2.31
CA GLN A 163 -6.36 -3.07 -2.64
C GLN A 163 -4.92 -3.05 -2.14
N GLY A 164 -3.98 -2.61 -2.98
CA GLY A 164 -2.59 -2.40 -2.58
C GLY A 164 -2.24 -0.92 -2.65
N ILE A 165 -1.90 -0.30 -1.53
CA ILE A 165 -1.45 1.10 -1.50
C ILE A 165 0.05 1.12 -1.76
N LEU A 166 0.50 1.93 -2.72
CA LEU A 166 1.93 2.11 -2.99
C LEU A 166 2.35 3.55 -2.77
N LYS A 167 3.46 3.74 -2.05
CA LYS A 167 4.12 5.04 -2.00
C LYS A 167 4.72 5.40 -3.37
N PRO A 168 4.84 6.69 -3.71
CA PRO A 168 5.46 7.11 -4.96
C PRO A 168 6.84 6.50 -5.15
N GLY A 169 7.06 5.89 -6.32
CA GLY A 169 8.34 5.26 -6.69
C GLY A 169 8.60 3.89 -6.07
N ALA A 170 7.70 3.35 -5.25
CA ALA A 170 7.84 2.00 -4.70
C ALA A 170 7.47 0.93 -5.73
N SER A 171 8.08 -0.24 -5.62
CA SER A 171 7.72 -1.43 -6.40
C SER A 171 6.77 -2.33 -5.62
N LEU A 172 5.78 -2.91 -6.29
CA LEU A 172 4.80 -3.81 -5.69
C LEU A 172 5.48 -5.11 -5.20
N HIS A 173 5.03 -5.65 -4.07
CA HIS A 173 5.50 -6.95 -3.61
C HIS A 173 5.10 -8.06 -4.61
N PRO A 174 5.97 -9.04 -4.94
CA PRO A 174 5.64 -10.07 -5.93
C PRO A 174 4.36 -10.87 -5.64
N ASP A 175 4.12 -11.21 -4.37
CA ASP A 175 2.86 -11.86 -3.97
C ASP A 175 1.65 -10.92 -4.13
N ALA A 176 1.84 -9.60 -3.96
CA ALA A 176 0.79 -8.61 -4.16
C ALA A 176 0.41 -8.47 -5.64
N GLU A 177 1.37 -8.54 -6.56
CA GLU A 177 1.13 -8.47 -8.01
C GLU A 177 0.10 -9.50 -8.49
N GLN A 178 0.01 -10.65 -7.81
CA GLN A 178 -0.91 -11.74 -8.16
C GLN A 178 -2.30 -11.58 -7.54
N LEU A 179 -2.43 -10.82 -6.46
CA LEU A 179 -3.63 -10.76 -5.63
C LEU A 179 -4.37 -9.44 -5.76
N VAL A 180 -3.65 -8.34 -6.00
CA VAL A 180 -4.20 -6.99 -6.06
C VAL A 180 -5.15 -6.84 -7.23
N THR A 181 -6.39 -6.45 -6.92
CA THR A 181 -7.44 -6.12 -7.89
C THR A 181 -7.52 -4.61 -8.15
N VAL A 182 -7.06 -3.81 -7.19
CA VAL A 182 -7.02 -2.34 -7.24
C VAL A 182 -5.67 -1.87 -6.72
N LEU A 183 -4.87 -1.27 -7.58
CA LEU A 183 -3.69 -0.55 -7.17
C LEU A 183 -4.07 0.89 -6.79
N SER A 184 -3.62 1.32 -5.62
CA SER A 184 -3.88 2.66 -5.09
C SER A 184 -2.59 3.41 -4.79
N PRO A 185 -1.95 4.00 -5.81
CA PRO A 185 -0.76 4.83 -5.60
C PRO A 185 -1.08 6.07 -4.77
N ALA A 186 -0.30 6.34 -3.72
CA ALA A 186 -0.41 7.52 -2.87
C ALA A 186 0.36 8.72 -3.47
N ASP A 187 -0.04 9.11 -4.68
CA ASP A 187 0.72 10.02 -5.54
C ASP A 187 0.41 11.50 -5.33
N TYR A 188 -0.72 11.81 -4.69
CA TYR A 188 -1.31 13.15 -4.77
C TYR A 188 -1.65 13.75 -3.41
N VAL A 189 -1.54 15.07 -3.32
CA VAL A 189 -1.92 15.88 -2.16
C VAL A 189 -2.68 17.14 -2.61
N PRO A 190 -3.65 17.64 -1.82
CA PRO A 190 -4.37 18.86 -2.14
C PRO A 190 -3.54 20.12 -1.79
N ALA A 191 -3.82 21.22 -2.49
CA ALA A 191 -3.26 22.54 -2.20
C ALA A 191 -4.36 23.53 -1.76
N PRO A 192 -4.04 24.59 -0.98
CA PRO A 192 -5.05 25.50 -0.45
C PRO A 192 -5.91 26.25 -1.49
N ASP A 193 -5.44 26.35 -2.73
CA ASP A 193 -6.16 26.97 -3.85
C ASP A 193 -7.17 26.03 -4.53
N GLY A 194 -7.25 24.77 -4.08
CA GLY A 194 -8.09 23.71 -4.65
C GLY A 194 -7.38 22.85 -5.68
N SER A 195 -6.13 23.15 -6.07
CA SER A 195 -5.36 22.30 -6.98
C SER A 195 -4.89 21.00 -6.32
N VAL A 196 -4.43 20.05 -7.14
CA VAL A 196 -3.88 18.75 -6.71
C VAL A 196 -2.45 18.64 -7.20
N ASN A 197 -1.51 18.47 -6.26
CA ASN A 197 -0.09 18.32 -6.54
C ASN A 197 0.29 16.83 -6.53
N GLY A 198 1.22 16.44 -7.39
CA GLY A 198 1.71 15.07 -7.49
C GLY A 198 1.98 14.66 -8.94
N ALA A 199 2.44 13.43 -9.13
CA ALA A 199 2.66 12.85 -10.44
C ALA A 199 2.22 11.38 -10.44
N PRO A 200 1.58 10.89 -11.51
CA PRO A 200 1.09 9.52 -11.56
C PRO A 200 2.26 8.53 -11.51
N SER A 201 2.15 7.55 -10.62
CA SER A 201 2.97 6.35 -10.64
C SER A 201 2.73 5.57 -11.94
N PRO A 202 3.75 4.83 -12.44
CA PRO A 202 3.60 4.00 -13.63
C PRO A 202 2.44 3.01 -13.46
N ARG A 203 1.64 2.84 -14.52
CA ARG A 203 0.60 1.82 -14.52
C ARG A 203 1.23 0.42 -14.53
N PRO A 204 0.67 -0.54 -13.78
CA PRO A 204 1.03 -1.95 -13.94
C PRO A 204 0.87 -2.39 -15.39
N ALA A 205 1.71 -3.33 -15.83
CA ALA A 205 1.60 -3.93 -17.16
C ALA A 205 0.31 -4.77 -17.32
N SER A 206 -0.31 -5.18 -16.20
CA SER A 206 -1.59 -5.87 -16.19
C SER A 206 -2.73 -4.86 -16.22
N ASP A 207 -3.48 -4.84 -17.33
CA ASP A 207 -4.64 -3.96 -17.47
C ASP A 207 -5.90 -4.47 -16.72
N VAL A 208 -5.80 -5.58 -15.99
CA VAL A 208 -6.87 -6.12 -15.14
C VAL A 208 -6.94 -5.42 -13.78
N VAL A 209 -5.81 -4.87 -13.33
CA VAL A 209 -5.71 -4.14 -12.07
C VAL A 209 -6.25 -2.74 -12.27
N ALA A 210 -7.24 -2.35 -11.47
CA ALA A 210 -7.75 -0.97 -11.49
C ALA A 210 -6.70 -0.02 -10.89
N VAL A 211 -6.51 1.16 -11.48
CA VAL A 211 -5.64 2.19 -10.89
C VAL A 211 -6.50 3.31 -10.30
N VAL A 212 -6.55 3.37 -8.97
CA VAL A 212 -7.36 4.29 -8.15
C VAL A 212 -6.43 5.00 -7.17
N PRO A 213 -5.74 6.07 -7.58
CA PRO A 213 -4.76 6.74 -6.72
C PRO A 213 -5.42 7.46 -5.55
N VAL A 214 -4.65 7.56 -4.47
CA VAL A 214 -5.01 8.23 -3.23
C VAL A 214 -4.60 9.71 -3.32
N VAL A 215 -5.53 10.59 -2.99
CA VAL A 215 -5.24 11.98 -2.65
C VAL A 215 -5.27 12.08 -1.13
N SER A 216 -4.09 12.25 -0.52
CA SER A 216 -3.93 12.13 0.93
C SER A 216 -3.78 13.50 1.60
N ALA A 217 -4.50 13.68 2.69
CA ALA A 217 -4.43 14.84 3.57
C ALA A 217 -4.78 14.41 5.01
N THR A 218 -3.80 13.85 5.69
CA THR A 218 -3.97 13.24 7.02
C THR A 218 -3.45 14.13 8.16
N ALA A 219 -2.52 15.05 7.88
CA ALA A 219 -1.92 15.97 8.85
C ALA A 219 -1.32 17.20 8.15
N GLY A 220 -0.74 18.12 8.94
CA GLY A 220 0.12 19.19 8.44
C GLY A 220 -0.55 20.16 7.46
N ALA A 221 0.22 20.59 6.47
CA ALA A 221 -0.21 21.60 5.49
C ALA A 221 -1.31 21.07 4.57
N GLU A 222 -1.30 19.76 4.27
CA GLU A 222 -2.30 19.10 3.42
C GLU A 222 -3.66 19.06 4.12
N ARG A 223 -3.68 18.77 5.43
CA ARG A 223 -4.89 18.90 6.26
C ARG A 223 -5.43 20.32 6.22
N ASP A 224 -4.56 21.31 6.43
CA ASP A 224 -4.95 22.72 6.46
C ASP A 224 -5.50 23.18 5.09
N ALA A 225 -4.90 22.69 4.00
CA ALA A 225 -5.39 22.89 2.64
C ALA A 225 -6.80 22.32 2.46
N VAL A 226 -7.08 21.09 2.89
CA VAL A 226 -8.43 20.51 2.82
C VAL A 226 -9.43 21.34 3.62
N ASN A 227 -9.11 21.75 4.84
CA ASN A 227 -10.02 22.55 5.64
C ASN A 227 -10.30 23.93 5.00
N ALA A 228 -9.31 24.56 4.38
CA ALA A 228 -9.49 25.79 3.62
C ALA A 228 -10.38 25.58 2.38
N ILE A 229 -10.19 24.48 1.65
CA ILE A 229 -11.04 24.09 0.52
C ILE A 229 -12.49 23.90 1.00
N LEU A 230 -12.69 23.12 2.07
CA LEU A 230 -14.00 22.78 2.60
C LEU A 230 -14.77 24.01 3.12
N ALA A 231 -14.08 25.01 3.66
CA ALA A 231 -14.69 26.24 4.14
C ALA A 231 -15.25 27.15 3.03
N SER A 232 -14.89 26.93 1.75
CA SER A 232 -15.31 27.78 0.63
C SER A 232 -16.00 27.00 -0.47
N GLU A 233 -17.26 27.34 -0.80
CA GLU A 233 -18.00 26.69 -1.88
C GLU A 233 -17.28 26.80 -3.23
N ARG A 234 -16.70 27.96 -3.53
CA ARG A 234 -15.90 28.18 -4.73
C ARG A 234 -14.67 27.27 -4.76
N ALA A 235 -13.96 27.13 -3.64
CA ALA A 235 -12.78 26.27 -3.56
C ALA A 235 -13.15 24.78 -3.68
N ARG A 236 -14.25 24.34 -3.04
CA ARG A 236 -14.79 22.97 -3.22
C ARG A 236 -15.09 22.67 -4.68
N ALA A 237 -15.77 23.59 -5.38
CA ALA A 237 -16.09 23.42 -6.80
C ALA A 237 -14.83 23.35 -7.68
N ALA A 238 -13.84 24.22 -7.42
CA ALA A 238 -12.54 24.18 -8.10
C ALA A 238 -11.80 22.85 -7.85
N HIS A 239 -11.82 22.37 -6.60
CA HIS A 239 -11.17 21.13 -6.25
C HIS A 239 -11.82 19.90 -6.91
N VAL A 240 -13.16 19.84 -6.96
CA VAL A 240 -13.87 18.80 -7.72
C VAL A 240 -13.46 18.83 -9.19
N ALA A 241 -13.34 20.02 -9.80
CA ALA A 241 -12.92 20.14 -11.20
C ALA A 241 -11.48 19.63 -11.42
N GLU A 242 -10.54 19.95 -10.52
CA GLU A 242 -9.15 19.46 -10.63
C GLU A 242 -9.04 17.94 -10.41
N LEU A 243 -9.81 17.36 -9.48
CA LEU A 243 -9.86 15.89 -9.29
C LEU A 243 -10.44 15.17 -10.52
N VAL A 244 -11.50 15.71 -11.13
CA VAL A 244 -12.08 15.16 -12.37
C VAL A 244 -11.07 15.24 -13.52
N LYS A 245 -10.41 16.39 -13.67
CA LYS A 245 -9.37 16.60 -14.67
C LYS A 245 -8.19 15.65 -14.47
N LEU A 246 -7.78 15.39 -13.24
CA LEU A 246 -6.73 14.42 -12.90
C LEU A 246 -7.09 13.03 -13.42
N VAL A 247 -8.30 12.56 -13.09
CA VAL A 247 -8.83 11.26 -13.53
C VAL A 247 -8.86 11.15 -15.06
N GLN A 248 -9.33 12.19 -15.75
CA GLN A 248 -9.42 12.20 -17.21
C GLN A 248 -8.05 12.24 -17.89
N THR A 249 -7.16 13.13 -17.43
CA THR A 249 -5.82 13.35 -18.02
C THR A 249 -4.98 12.09 -17.96
N HIS A 250 -5.03 11.39 -16.82
CA HIS A 250 -4.25 10.17 -16.61
C HIS A 250 -5.05 8.88 -16.83
N ARG A 251 -6.28 8.99 -17.37
CA ARG A 251 -7.21 7.89 -17.68
C ARG A 251 -7.51 6.95 -16.49
N LEU A 252 -7.46 7.46 -15.25
CA LEU A 252 -7.56 6.68 -14.01
C LEU A 252 -8.89 5.93 -13.93
N ASP A 253 -8.91 4.78 -13.25
CA ASP A 253 -10.14 3.98 -13.08
C ASP A 253 -11.02 4.54 -11.94
N GLY A 254 -10.47 5.42 -11.12
CA GLY A 254 -11.13 6.07 -10.01
C GLY A 254 -10.20 7.00 -9.26
N ILE A 255 -10.67 7.48 -8.12
CA ILE A 255 -9.86 8.21 -7.15
C ILE A 255 -10.28 7.82 -5.73
N ASP A 256 -9.35 7.95 -4.80
CA ASP A 256 -9.59 7.73 -3.38
C ASP A 256 -9.24 8.99 -2.58
N LEU A 257 -10.21 9.50 -1.82
CA LEU A 257 -9.99 10.67 -0.97
C LEU A 257 -9.68 10.23 0.46
N GLU A 258 -8.41 10.39 0.86
CA GLU A 258 -7.94 10.16 2.22
C GLU A 258 -7.79 11.49 2.98
N TYR A 259 -8.93 12.13 3.22
CA TYR A 259 -9.01 13.38 3.96
C TYR A 259 -9.50 13.06 5.37
N THR A 260 -8.63 12.57 6.25
CA THR A 260 -8.99 11.94 7.53
C THR A 260 -8.94 12.85 8.75
N ALA A 261 -8.62 14.13 8.56
CA ALA A 261 -8.44 15.10 9.64
C ALA A 261 -9.16 16.44 9.36
N ILE A 262 -10.39 16.38 8.84
CA ILE A 262 -11.20 17.59 8.63
C ILE A 262 -11.61 18.21 9.97
N ASP A 263 -11.89 19.52 9.98
CA ASP A 263 -12.62 20.16 11.08
C ASP A 263 -14.02 19.50 11.17
N PRO A 264 -14.43 18.97 12.35
CA PRO A 264 -15.72 18.32 12.50
C PRO A 264 -16.93 19.19 12.11
N ASN A 265 -16.82 20.52 12.16
CA ASN A 265 -17.87 21.44 11.74
C ASN A 265 -18.01 21.53 10.21
N LEU A 266 -17.02 21.06 9.46
CA LEU A 266 -17.01 21.03 8.00
C LEU A 266 -17.55 19.70 7.43
N GLY A 267 -18.09 18.81 8.27
CA GLY A 267 -18.65 17.52 7.84
C GLY A 267 -19.67 17.60 6.69
N GLY A 268 -20.61 18.55 6.78
CA GLY A 268 -21.58 18.79 5.71
C GLY A 268 -20.94 19.30 4.41
N ALA A 269 -19.89 20.12 4.52
CA ALA A 269 -19.13 20.61 3.37
C ALA A 269 -18.30 19.50 2.71
N TYR A 270 -17.76 18.57 3.50
CA TYR A 270 -17.07 17.38 2.99
C TYR A 270 -18.05 16.47 2.25
N LEU A 271 -19.23 16.19 2.83
CA LEU A 271 -20.27 15.42 2.15
C LEU A 271 -20.69 16.07 0.81
N ALA A 272 -20.83 17.40 0.76
CA ALA A 272 -21.14 18.11 -0.48
C ALA A 272 -20.04 17.96 -1.54
N LEU A 273 -18.77 18.04 -1.15
CA LEU A 273 -17.62 17.82 -2.04
C LEU A 273 -17.62 16.38 -2.60
N VAL A 274 -17.78 15.38 -1.73
CA VAL A 274 -17.79 13.96 -2.11
C VAL A 274 -18.98 13.67 -3.03
N THR A 275 -20.15 14.22 -2.74
CA THR A 275 -21.37 14.04 -3.58
C THR A 275 -21.14 14.61 -4.98
N ALA A 276 -20.67 15.86 -5.08
CA ALA A 276 -20.41 16.50 -6.36
C ALA A 276 -19.33 15.76 -7.17
N LEU A 277 -18.28 15.26 -6.52
CA LEU A 277 -17.24 14.47 -7.17
C LEU A 277 -17.79 13.12 -7.69
N ALA A 278 -18.53 12.38 -6.85
CA ALA A 278 -19.14 11.12 -7.22
C ALA A 278 -20.02 11.27 -8.47
N GLU A 279 -20.88 12.29 -8.50
CA GLU A 279 -21.73 12.58 -9.65
C GLU A 279 -20.94 12.80 -10.94
N GLN A 280 -19.79 13.46 -10.90
CA GLN A 280 -18.95 13.68 -12.09
C GLN A 280 -18.24 12.40 -12.52
N LEU A 281 -17.61 11.67 -11.59
CA LEU A 281 -16.89 10.42 -11.89
C LEU A 281 -17.82 9.33 -12.43
N HIS A 282 -19.04 9.25 -11.89
CA HIS A 282 -20.02 8.25 -12.31
C HIS A 282 -20.59 8.48 -13.71
N LYS A 283 -20.54 9.70 -14.25
CA LYS A 283 -20.96 9.98 -15.64
C LYS A 283 -20.08 9.27 -16.67
N THR A 284 -18.79 9.14 -16.35
CA THR A 284 -17.78 8.53 -17.22
C THR A 284 -17.32 7.15 -16.72
N GLY A 285 -17.99 6.62 -15.68
CA GLY A 285 -17.83 5.25 -15.20
C GLY A 285 -16.63 5.00 -14.28
N GLN A 286 -16.00 6.05 -13.75
CA GLN A 286 -14.92 5.92 -12.75
C GLN A 286 -15.48 5.80 -11.34
N THR A 287 -14.72 5.16 -10.46
CA THR A 287 -15.13 4.92 -9.07
C THR A 287 -14.61 5.99 -8.12
N LEU A 288 -15.35 6.25 -7.04
CA LEU A 288 -14.91 7.03 -5.90
C LEU A 288 -14.77 6.14 -4.66
N THR A 289 -13.58 6.11 -4.07
CA THR A 289 -13.36 5.61 -2.71
C THR A 289 -13.20 6.80 -1.77
N VAL A 290 -13.71 6.67 -0.54
CA VAL A 290 -13.40 7.61 0.54
C VAL A 290 -12.75 6.85 1.69
N THR A 291 -11.61 7.31 2.16
CA THR A 291 -10.93 6.74 3.31
C THR A 291 -11.27 7.56 4.55
N LEU A 292 -11.90 6.90 5.54
CA LEU A 292 -12.49 7.56 6.71
C LEU A 292 -11.84 7.09 8.03
N PRO A 293 -11.67 7.99 9.03
CA PRO A 293 -11.18 7.60 10.34
C PRO A 293 -12.15 6.67 11.06
N LEU A 294 -11.62 5.70 11.81
CA LEU A 294 -12.42 4.72 12.55
C LEU A 294 -13.30 5.41 13.61
N PRO A 295 -14.64 5.28 13.55
CA PRO A 295 -15.54 5.84 14.57
C PRO A 295 -15.20 5.34 15.97
N ARG A 296 -15.28 6.23 16.97
CA ARG A 296 -15.00 5.90 18.36
C ARG A 296 -16.29 5.84 19.17
N ARG A 297 -16.38 4.82 20.02
CA ARG A 297 -17.46 4.72 21.00
C ARG A 297 -17.20 5.70 22.14
N GLU A 298 -18.17 6.55 22.43
CA GLU A 298 -18.14 7.51 23.55
C GLU A 298 -19.40 7.32 24.40
N GLY A 299 -19.31 6.44 25.40
CA GLY A 299 -20.48 6.03 26.20
C GLY A 299 -21.56 5.37 25.33
N THR A 300 -22.75 5.96 25.30
CA THR A 300 -23.85 5.51 24.43
C THR A 300 -23.79 6.09 23.01
N ASN A 301 -22.96 7.10 22.79
CA ASN A 301 -22.85 7.84 21.53
C ASN A 301 -21.64 7.39 20.71
N TRP A 302 -21.57 7.90 19.47
CA TRP A 302 -20.47 7.68 18.54
C TRP A 302 -19.84 9.02 18.17
N ASN A 303 -18.52 9.08 18.25
CA ASN A 303 -17.74 10.13 17.65
C ASN A 303 -17.25 9.68 16.27
N THR A 304 -17.81 10.31 15.24
CA THR A 304 -17.47 10.05 13.83
C THR A 304 -16.53 11.10 13.26
N PHE A 305 -15.99 12.01 14.08
CA PHE A 305 -15.09 13.10 13.66
C PHE A 305 -15.67 14.04 12.58
N GLY A 306 -16.99 14.21 12.54
CA GLY A 306 -17.68 15.03 11.54
C GLY A 306 -18.01 14.30 10.23
N TYR A 307 -17.62 13.04 10.07
CA TYR A 307 -17.96 12.26 8.87
C TYR A 307 -19.34 11.63 8.99
N ASP A 308 -20.23 11.93 8.04
CA ASP A 308 -21.52 11.26 7.91
C ASP A 308 -21.33 9.92 7.16
N TRP A 309 -20.98 8.87 7.90
CA TRP A 309 -20.71 7.54 7.36
C TRP A 309 -21.87 7.00 6.50
N LYS A 310 -23.11 7.29 6.86
CA LYS A 310 -24.29 6.81 6.16
C LYS A 310 -24.39 7.45 4.77
N GLU A 311 -24.34 8.77 4.71
CA GLU A 311 -24.46 9.48 3.43
C GLU A 311 -23.22 9.31 2.56
N LEU A 312 -22.02 9.31 3.16
CA LEU A 312 -20.77 9.05 2.45
C LEU A 312 -20.76 7.65 1.80
N ALA A 313 -21.17 6.60 2.52
CA ALA A 313 -21.27 5.24 1.97
C ALA A 313 -22.37 5.10 0.91
N ARG A 314 -23.39 5.96 0.94
CA ARG A 314 -24.43 6.00 -0.09
C ARG A 314 -23.88 6.52 -1.41
N VAL A 315 -23.09 7.60 -1.38
CA VAL A 315 -22.60 8.28 -2.60
C VAL A 315 -21.29 7.69 -3.15
N ALA A 316 -20.39 7.21 -2.28
CA ALA A 316 -19.14 6.58 -2.69
C ALA A 316 -19.37 5.14 -3.18
N ASP A 317 -18.46 4.65 -4.03
CA ASP A 317 -18.46 3.24 -4.44
C ASP A 317 -17.91 2.35 -3.33
N TYR A 318 -16.88 2.82 -2.63
CA TYR A 318 -16.25 2.13 -1.49
C TYR A 318 -15.92 3.11 -0.36
N VAL A 319 -15.95 2.59 0.86
CA VAL A 319 -15.45 3.29 2.06
C VAL A 319 -14.33 2.45 2.64
N ARG A 320 -13.11 3.01 2.66
CA ARG A 320 -11.95 2.38 3.29
C ARG A 320 -11.80 2.87 4.72
N ILE A 321 -11.59 1.94 5.64
CA ILE A 321 -11.32 2.27 7.04
C ILE A 321 -9.85 2.68 7.16
N TYR A 322 -9.58 3.91 7.61
CA TYR A 322 -8.21 4.33 7.89
C TYR A 322 -7.58 3.44 8.98
N PRO A 323 -6.29 3.05 8.87
CA PRO A 323 -5.69 2.07 9.77
C PRO A 323 -5.75 2.46 11.26
N GLU A 324 -6.23 1.54 12.10
CA GLU A 324 -6.03 1.60 13.54
C GLU A 324 -4.62 1.16 13.89
N ARG A 325 -3.80 2.10 14.37
CA ARG A 325 -2.38 1.86 14.68
C ARG A 325 -2.19 1.26 16.06
N ASP A 326 -3.06 1.57 17.02
CA ASP A 326 -2.91 1.14 18.40
C ASP A 326 -3.39 -0.31 18.59
N GLN A 327 -2.44 -1.25 18.48
CA GLN A 327 -2.72 -2.68 18.62
C GLN A 327 -3.23 -3.06 20.02
N SER A 328 -2.99 -2.24 21.04
CA SER A 328 -3.50 -2.49 22.40
C SER A 328 -5.03 -2.39 22.52
N ILE A 329 -5.67 -1.66 21.59
CA ILE A 329 -7.13 -1.49 21.54
C ILE A 329 -7.75 -2.05 20.26
N TYR A 330 -6.94 -2.39 19.25
CA TYR A 330 -7.37 -2.73 17.90
C TYR A 330 -8.57 -3.69 17.85
N ARG A 331 -8.47 -4.87 18.47
CA ARG A 331 -9.55 -5.89 18.37
C ARG A 331 -10.87 -5.40 18.97
N ARG A 332 -10.83 -4.65 20.07
CA ARG A 332 -12.03 -4.08 20.71
C ARG A 332 -12.59 -2.95 19.85
N ALA A 333 -11.75 -1.96 19.51
CA ALA A 333 -12.15 -0.79 18.74
C ALA A 333 -12.72 -1.17 17.37
N MET A 334 -12.09 -2.10 16.66
CA MET A 334 -12.57 -2.58 15.36
C MET A 334 -13.90 -3.31 15.47
N ARG A 335 -14.10 -4.18 16.47
CA ARG A 335 -15.38 -4.86 16.68
C ARG A 335 -16.51 -3.87 16.92
N GLU A 336 -16.28 -2.90 17.80
CA GLU A 336 -17.26 -1.86 18.11
C GLU A 336 -17.57 -1.03 16.86
N ALA A 337 -16.54 -0.50 16.20
CA ALA A 337 -16.70 0.35 15.04
C ALA A 337 -17.35 -0.39 13.86
N LEU A 338 -16.99 -1.64 13.58
CA LEU A 338 -17.59 -2.42 12.50
C LEU A 338 -19.08 -2.68 12.76
N ASN A 339 -19.50 -2.94 14.00
CA ASN A 339 -20.92 -3.03 14.34
C ASN A 339 -21.69 -1.75 14.00
N TYR A 340 -21.10 -0.58 14.26
CA TYR A 340 -21.68 0.70 13.87
C TYR A 340 -21.68 0.89 12.36
N ILE A 341 -20.52 0.72 11.71
CA ILE A 341 -20.32 0.96 10.27
C ILE A 341 -21.29 0.10 9.46
N THR A 342 -21.38 -1.21 9.74
CA THR A 342 -22.30 -2.10 8.99
C THR A 342 -23.77 -1.87 9.34
N GLY A 343 -24.06 -1.14 10.40
CA GLY A 343 -25.42 -0.67 10.71
C GLY A 343 -25.85 0.53 9.87
N VAL A 344 -24.89 1.27 9.28
CA VAL A 344 -25.16 2.50 8.51
C VAL A 344 -24.66 2.48 7.06
N ALA A 345 -23.84 1.49 6.69
CA ALA A 345 -23.28 1.30 5.36
C ALA A 345 -23.44 -0.16 4.89
N ASP A 346 -23.58 -0.37 3.58
CA ASP A 346 -23.54 -1.72 2.99
C ASP A 346 -22.15 -2.34 3.25
N PRO A 347 -22.06 -3.47 3.97
CA PRO A 347 -20.78 -4.12 4.24
C PRO A 347 -19.96 -4.42 2.99
N LYS A 348 -20.61 -4.67 1.84
CA LYS A 348 -19.94 -4.93 0.55
C LYS A 348 -19.22 -3.72 -0.03
N LYS A 349 -19.44 -2.51 0.51
CA LYS A 349 -18.69 -1.30 0.17
C LYS A 349 -17.54 -1.01 1.14
N VAL A 350 -17.50 -1.69 2.29
CA VAL A 350 -16.53 -1.43 3.35
C VAL A 350 -15.24 -2.21 3.09
N ILE A 351 -14.11 -1.51 3.09
CA ILE A 351 -12.77 -2.08 2.90
C ILE A 351 -12.00 -1.97 4.21
N LEU A 352 -11.57 -3.12 4.75
CA LEU A 352 -10.72 -3.18 5.94
C LEU A 352 -9.26 -2.96 5.55
N THR A 353 -8.56 -2.03 6.22
CA THR A 353 -7.12 -1.84 5.95
C THR A 353 -6.26 -2.64 6.92
N LEU A 354 -5.34 -3.43 6.37
CA LEU A 354 -4.26 -4.12 7.06
C LEU A 354 -2.95 -3.37 6.82
N SER A 355 -2.01 -3.54 7.74
CA SER A 355 -0.66 -3.02 7.60
C SER A 355 0.37 -4.14 7.73
N PRO A 356 1.43 -4.16 6.91
CA PRO A 356 2.58 -5.03 7.11
C PRO A 356 3.61 -4.44 8.08
N LEU A 357 3.39 -3.21 8.56
CA LEU A 357 4.27 -2.53 9.49
C LEU A 357 3.94 -2.93 10.93
N ALA A 358 5.00 -3.16 11.70
CA ALA A 358 4.92 -3.25 13.15
C ALA A 358 4.60 -1.86 13.76
N THR A 359 3.98 -1.86 14.94
CA THR A 359 3.74 -0.65 15.72
C THR A 359 4.47 -0.72 17.05
N GLU A 360 5.25 0.32 17.35
CA GLU A 360 5.74 0.63 18.69
C GLU A 360 4.83 1.66 19.36
N ARG A 361 4.34 1.37 20.56
CA ARG A 361 3.60 2.31 21.40
C ARG A 361 4.47 2.81 22.54
N SER A 362 4.41 4.11 22.75
CA SER A 362 4.93 4.83 23.92
C SER A 362 3.83 5.73 24.50
N GLU A 363 4.14 6.44 25.58
CA GLU A 363 3.26 7.48 26.13
C GLU A 363 3.00 8.64 25.15
N GLN A 364 3.95 8.89 24.24
CA GLN A 364 3.87 9.96 23.23
C GLN A 364 3.05 9.57 22.00
N GLY A 365 2.58 8.32 21.93
CA GLY A 365 1.81 7.78 20.81
C GLY A 365 2.49 6.58 20.16
N THR A 366 2.16 6.36 18.89
CA THR A 366 2.58 5.19 18.11
C THR A 366 3.59 5.55 17.04
N ARG A 367 4.58 4.69 16.84
CA ARG A 367 5.60 4.77 15.79
C ARG A 367 5.54 3.51 14.93
N LEU A 368 5.60 3.66 13.62
CA LEU A 368 5.64 2.53 12.68
C LEU A 368 7.08 2.04 12.49
N LEU A 369 7.23 0.73 12.34
CA LEU A 369 8.49 0.04 12.10
C LEU A 369 8.26 -1.04 11.02
N THR A 370 9.26 -1.31 10.21
CA THR A 370 9.32 -2.57 9.47
C THR A 370 9.47 -3.75 10.45
N ALA A 371 9.15 -4.96 10.02
CA ALA A 371 9.30 -6.13 10.87
C ALA A 371 10.78 -6.40 11.19
N VAL A 372 11.71 -6.10 10.28
CA VAL A 372 13.16 -6.19 10.54
C VAL A 372 13.59 -5.15 11.57
N GLU A 373 13.14 -3.90 11.49
CA GLU A 373 13.46 -2.88 12.50
C GLU A 373 12.93 -3.29 13.88
N ALA A 374 11.69 -3.76 13.96
CA ALA A 374 11.10 -4.24 15.21
C ALA A 374 11.87 -5.43 15.82
N LEU A 375 12.23 -6.42 15.00
CA LEU A 375 13.06 -7.54 15.45
C LEU A 375 14.49 -7.10 15.78
N SER A 376 15.03 -6.09 15.11
CA SER A 376 16.36 -5.54 15.43
C SER A 376 16.37 -4.82 16.77
N VAL A 377 15.28 -4.14 17.15
CA VAL A 377 15.09 -3.60 18.51
C VAL A 377 15.10 -4.76 19.52
N ALA A 378 14.33 -5.82 19.27
CA ALA A 378 14.34 -7.01 20.14
C ALA A 378 15.72 -7.69 20.24
N ALA A 379 16.51 -7.69 19.16
CA ALA A 379 17.82 -8.32 19.07
C ALA A 379 18.96 -7.50 19.70
N GLN A 380 18.69 -6.37 20.35
CA GLN A 380 19.73 -5.62 21.06
C GLN A 380 20.24 -6.42 22.26
N PHE A 381 21.56 -6.47 22.41
CA PHE A 381 22.21 -7.20 23.49
C PHE A 381 23.55 -6.59 23.92
N THR A 382 23.94 -6.90 25.14
CA THR A 382 25.19 -6.48 25.74
C THR A 382 26.04 -7.70 26.12
N VAL A 383 27.32 -7.67 25.75
CA VAL A 383 28.36 -8.56 26.29
C VAL A 383 29.03 -7.84 27.45
N ARG A 384 28.91 -8.37 28.66
CA ARG A 384 29.44 -7.75 29.88
C ARG A 384 30.97 -7.68 29.82
N ASP A 385 31.52 -6.53 30.21
CA ASP A 385 32.97 -6.29 30.27
C ASP A 385 33.73 -6.63 28.96
N ARG A 386 33.07 -6.41 27.80
CA ARG A 386 33.52 -6.80 26.45
C ARG A 386 34.99 -6.50 26.12
N GLU A 387 35.55 -5.41 26.65
CA GLU A 387 36.93 -4.99 26.38
C GLU A 387 37.99 -5.71 27.24
N ARG A 388 37.55 -6.41 28.30
CA ARG A 388 38.40 -7.03 29.33
C ARG A 388 38.24 -8.55 29.38
N LEU A 389 37.66 -9.15 28.34
CA LEU A 389 37.43 -10.59 28.30
C LEU A 389 38.74 -11.37 28.20
N VAL A 390 38.78 -12.50 28.90
CA VAL A 390 39.96 -13.38 29.00
C VAL A 390 39.54 -14.79 28.61
N ALA A 391 40.45 -15.55 28.01
CA ALA A 391 40.26 -16.98 27.77
C ALA A 391 39.95 -17.75 29.07
N ASN A 392 39.23 -18.87 28.96
CA ASN A 392 38.74 -19.68 30.10
C ASN A 392 37.88 -18.95 31.14
N SER A 393 37.33 -17.77 30.81
CA SER A 393 36.45 -17.01 31.70
C SER A 393 34.96 -17.26 31.42
N ASP A 394 34.13 -16.89 32.39
CA ASP A 394 32.68 -16.85 32.24
C ASP A 394 32.26 -15.47 31.74
N VAL A 395 31.68 -15.43 30.55
CA VAL A 395 31.24 -14.19 29.90
C VAL A 395 29.72 -14.11 29.97
N GLN A 396 29.18 -13.13 30.69
CA GLN A 396 27.75 -12.89 30.74
C GLN A 396 27.29 -12.09 29.51
N VAL A 397 26.26 -12.59 28.84
CA VAL A 397 25.62 -11.95 27.70
C VAL A 397 24.14 -11.80 27.97
N THR A 398 23.59 -10.61 27.70
CA THR A 398 22.21 -10.23 28.03
C THR A 398 21.51 -9.66 26.81
N ALA A 399 20.36 -10.21 26.43
CA ALA A 399 19.43 -9.64 25.46
C ALA A 399 18.67 -8.51 26.15
N ASP A 400 19.11 -7.27 25.94
CA ASP A 400 18.69 -6.10 26.73
C ASP A 400 17.17 -5.91 26.68
N ASN A 401 16.58 -6.00 25.49
CA ASN A 401 15.15 -5.76 25.27
C ASN A 401 14.27 -7.01 25.47
N LEU A 402 14.86 -8.16 25.80
CA LEU A 402 14.15 -9.41 26.11
C LEU A 402 14.33 -9.86 27.56
N ASN A 403 15.18 -9.17 28.31
CA ASN A 403 15.39 -9.43 29.73
C ASN A 403 14.17 -8.93 30.53
N ARG A 404 13.67 -9.78 31.44
CA ARG A 404 12.49 -9.49 32.26
C ARG A 404 12.73 -8.46 33.35
N GLU A 405 14.00 -8.18 33.64
CA GLU A 405 14.39 -7.15 34.60
C GLU A 405 13.95 -5.76 34.11
N GLY A 406 13.36 -4.95 35.00
CA GLY A 406 12.85 -3.61 34.67
C GLY A 406 11.49 -3.56 33.95
N THR A 407 11.00 -4.66 33.36
CA THR A 407 9.72 -4.70 32.61
C THR A 407 8.54 -5.28 33.40
N GLY A 408 8.71 -5.50 34.71
CA GLY A 408 7.69 -6.13 35.55
C GLY A 408 7.33 -7.56 35.12
N GLY A 409 8.29 -8.28 34.51
CA GLY A 409 8.10 -9.66 34.05
C GLY A 409 7.48 -9.80 32.65
N ARG A 410 7.28 -8.69 31.92
CA ARG A 410 6.56 -8.65 30.62
C ARG A 410 7.47 -8.77 29.39
N ALA A 411 8.80 -8.85 29.56
CA ALA A 411 9.73 -8.99 28.45
C ALA A 411 9.79 -10.42 27.87
N GLY A 412 10.39 -10.48 26.67
CA GLY A 412 10.43 -11.66 25.80
C GLY A 412 9.48 -11.50 24.62
N LEU A 413 9.79 -12.15 23.49
CA LEU A 413 8.86 -12.24 22.37
C LEU A 413 7.77 -13.27 22.70
N ILE A 414 6.53 -12.84 22.62
CA ILE A 414 5.35 -13.67 22.88
C ILE A 414 4.30 -13.48 21.80
N TRP A 415 3.36 -14.42 21.71
CA TRP A 415 2.09 -14.17 21.06
C TRP A 415 1.15 -13.45 22.05
N ASP A 416 0.81 -12.20 21.77
CA ASP A 416 -0.20 -11.46 22.53
C ASP A 416 -1.60 -11.83 22.03
N ALA A 417 -2.32 -12.63 22.81
CA ALA A 417 -3.66 -13.08 22.45
C ALA A 417 -4.69 -11.92 22.36
N ASN A 418 -4.47 -10.80 23.06
CA ASN A 418 -5.38 -9.65 23.01
C ASN A 418 -5.21 -8.83 21.73
N ALA A 419 -3.97 -8.70 21.25
CA ALA A 419 -3.69 -8.05 19.97
C ALA A 419 -3.81 -9.02 18.78
N ALA A 420 -3.69 -10.33 19.03
CA ALA A 420 -3.47 -11.37 18.03
C ALA A 420 -2.27 -11.05 17.14
N ALA A 421 -1.14 -10.72 17.76
CA ALA A 421 0.11 -10.39 17.11
C ALA A 421 1.30 -10.83 17.97
N VAL A 422 2.47 -10.99 17.35
CA VAL A 422 3.71 -11.16 18.12
C VAL A 422 4.04 -9.84 18.78
N SER A 423 4.43 -9.87 20.05
CA SER A 423 4.78 -8.65 20.78
C SER A 423 5.94 -8.85 21.73
N PHE A 424 6.55 -7.73 22.11
CA PHE A 424 7.48 -7.65 23.22
C PHE A 424 7.39 -6.27 23.89
N VAL A 425 7.78 -6.22 25.17
CA VAL A 425 7.86 -5.00 25.97
C VAL A 425 9.30 -4.76 26.35
N TYR A 426 9.78 -3.54 26.20
CA TYR A 426 11.13 -3.16 26.62
C TYR A 426 11.15 -1.80 27.32
N GLN A 427 12.19 -1.58 28.11
CA GLN A 427 12.41 -0.33 28.85
C GLN A 427 13.23 0.63 27.98
N ALA A 428 12.75 1.87 27.80
CA ALA A 428 13.46 2.93 27.09
C ALA A 428 13.58 4.16 27.99
N GLY A 429 14.74 4.32 28.65
CA GLY A 429 14.88 5.28 29.75
C GLY A 429 13.98 4.87 30.92
N ASP A 430 13.14 5.78 31.41
CA ASP A 430 12.21 5.52 32.52
C ASP A 430 10.82 5.02 32.06
N SER A 431 10.58 4.96 30.74
CA SER A 431 9.27 4.56 30.19
C SER A 431 9.31 3.19 29.53
N LEU A 432 8.20 2.46 29.63
CA LEU A 432 7.99 1.21 28.90
C LEU A 432 7.51 1.50 27.47
N ARG A 433 7.97 0.66 26.54
CA ARG A 433 7.49 0.61 25.16
C ARG A 433 6.99 -0.79 24.85
N THR A 434 5.90 -0.87 24.09
CA THR A 434 5.36 -2.14 23.60
C THR A 434 5.41 -2.15 22.09
N VAL A 435 5.93 -3.22 21.51
CA VAL A 435 6.00 -3.41 20.06
C VAL A 435 5.11 -4.58 19.68
N TRP A 436 4.27 -4.41 18.66
CA TRP A 436 3.51 -5.48 18.01
C TRP A 436 3.97 -5.62 16.57
N ILE A 437 4.33 -6.84 16.19
CA ILE A 437 4.87 -7.20 14.88
C ILE A 437 3.77 -7.87 14.07
N GLU A 438 3.53 -7.32 12.88
CA GLU A 438 2.59 -7.90 11.92
C GLU A 438 3.25 -9.01 11.11
N ASN A 439 2.50 -10.05 10.79
CA ASN A 439 2.90 -11.14 9.90
C ASN A 439 1.67 -11.90 9.38
N ALA A 440 1.87 -12.99 8.65
CA ALA A 440 0.77 -13.78 8.09
C ALA A 440 -0.21 -14.29 9.18
N PHE A 441 0.25 -14.56 10.40
CA PHE A 441 -0.62 -14.99 11.50
C PHE A 441 -1.53 -13.85 11.98
N SER A 442 -0.97 -12.68 12.30
CA SER A 442 -1.76 -11.53 12.74
C SER A 442 -2.73 -11.05 11.65
N ALA A 443 -2.29 -11.08 10.39
CA ALA A 443 -3.13 -10.76 9.24
C ALA A 443 -4.34 -11.70 9.12
N ALA A 444 -4.16 -13.01 9.31
CA ALA A 444 -5.27 -13.97 9.30
C ALA A 444 -6.31 -13.67 10.40
N PHE A 445 -5.87 -13.31 11.61
CA PHE A 445 -6.77 -12.89 12.69
C PHE A 445 -7.49 -11.57 12.42
N LYS A 446 -6.90 -10.67 11.63
CA LYS A 446 -7.58 -9.44 11.18
C LYS A 446 -8.57 -9.73 10.03
N LEU A 447 -8.27 -10.68 9.14
CA LEU A 447 -9.18 -11.14 8.09
C LEU A 447 -10.45 -11.83 8.65
N GLU A 448 -10.44 -12.29 9.90
CA GLU A 448 -11.64 -12.73 10.61
C GLU A 448 -12.73 -11.64 10.62
N PHE A 449 -12.36 -10.36 10.74
CA PHE A 449 -13.31 -9.24 10.68
C PHE A 449 -13.98 -9.13 9.31
N VAL A 450 -13.24 -9.38 8.23
CA VAL A 450 -13.79 -9.40 6.87
C VAL A 450 -14.87 -10.47 6.75
N GLN A 451 -14.60 -11.68 7.26
CA GLN A 451 -15.57 -12.78 7.23
C GLN A 451 -16.81 -12.48 8.08
N LEU A 452 -16.61 -12.09 9.35
CA LEU A 452 -17.68 -11.93 10.32
C LEU A 452 -18.66 -10.81 9.94
N TRP A 453 -18.15 -9.71 9.39
CA TRP A 453 -18.98 -8.58 8.94
C TRP A 453 -19.29 -8.61 7.44
N ARG A 454 -18.82 -9.64 6.71
CA ARG A 454 -19.04 -9.80 5.26
C ARG A 454 -18.59 -8.57 4.46
N LEU A 455 -17.40 -8.06 4.79
CA LEU A 455 -16.85 -6.85 4.21
C LEU A 455 -16.55 -7.03 2.72
N GLY A 456 -16.60 -5.94 1.96
CA GLY A 456 -16.39 -5.91 0.52
C GLY A 456 -14.95 -6.10 0.08
N GLY A 457 -13.98 -6.05 1.00
CA GLY A 457 -12.59 -6.22 0.65
C GLY A 457 -11.62 -5.92 1.78
N VAL A 458 -10.34 -6.02 1.41
CA VAL A 458 -9.19 -5.69 2.22
C VAL A 458 -8.26 -4.75 1.45
N ALA A 459 -7.64 -3.82 2.16
CA ALA A 459 -6.56 -2.98 1.66
C ALA A 459 -5.28 -3.26 2.43
N VAL A 460 -4.13 -3.14 1.78
CA VAL A 460 -2.80 -3.17 2.43
C VAL A 460 -2.18 -1.79 2.28
N ASP A 461 -2.00 -1.09 3.40
CA ASP A 461 -1.58 0.32 3.42
C ASP A 461 -0.13 0.59 2.99
N ASP A 462 0.68 -0.46 2.89
CA ASP A 462 1.96 -0.44 2.19
C ASP A 462 2.15 -1.77 1.46
N ALA A 463 1.81 -1.81 0.18
CA ALA A 463 1.90 -3.01 -0.64
C ALA A 463 3.30 -3.22 -1.25
N SER A 464 4.29 -2.42 -0.87
CA SER A 464 5.60 -2.44 -1.51
C SER A 464 6.42 -3.67 -1.15
N ALA A 465 7.38 -4.00 -2.02
CA ALA A 465 8.47 -4.95 -1.73
C ALA A 465 9.55 -4.32 -0.82
N GLY A 466 9.17 -3.39 0.06
CA GLY A 466 10.10 -2.64 0.90
C GLY A 466 10.99 -3.55 1.74
N GLU A 467 12.25 -3.16 1.90
CA GLU A 467 13.21 -3.93 2.69
C GLU A 467 12.70 -4.10 4.13
N GLY A 468 12.73 -5.34 4.61
CA GLY A 468 12.37 -5.68 6.00
C GLY A 468 10.88 -5.63 6.35
N MET A 469 9.99 -5.41 5.36
CA MET A 469 8.54 -5.51 5.54
C MET A 469 8.08 -6.92 5.92
N ALA A 470 7.00 -7.03 6.69
CA ALA A 470 6.36 -8.31 6.92
C ALA A 470 5.64 -8.81 5.66
N ASN A 471 5.77 -10.09 5.34
CA ASN A 471 4.94 -10.69 4.29
C ASN A 471 3.59 -11.17 4.86
N ILE A 472 2.54 -10.38 4.64
CA ILE A 472 1.16 -10.70 5.04
C ILE A 472 0.31 -11.29 3.91
N TRP A 473 0.80 -11.24 2.67
CA TRP A 473 0.06 -11.66 1.46
C TRP A 473 -0.38 -13.13 1.46
N PRO A 474 0.39 -14.10 2.00
CA PRO A 474 -0.08 -15.47 2.11
C PRO A 474 -1.41 -15.63 2.87
N ALA A 475 -1.68 -14.79 3.86
CA ALA A 475 -2.95 -14.82 4.59
C ALA A 475 -4.12 -14.36 3.71
N ILE A 476 -3.90 -13.33 2.88
CA ILE A 476 -4.88 -12.79 1.93
C ILE A 476 -5.14 -13.81 0.81
N ALA A 477 -4.09 -14.40 0.24
CA ALA A 477 -4.20 -15.45 -0.77
C ALA A 477 -4.99 -16.66 -0.26
N GLN A 478 -4.71 -17.11 0.96
CA GLN A 478 -5.46 -18.18 1.61
C GLN A 478 -6.94 -17.80 1.78
N TYR A 479 -7.23 -16.57 2.20
CA TYR A 479 -8.60 -16.09 2.34
C TYR A 479 -9.34 -16.07 1.01
N GLN A 480 -8.75 -15.52 -0.06
CA GLN A 480 -9.36 -15.53 -1.41
C GLN A 480 -9.62 -16.94 -1.91
N LYS A 481 -8.69 -17.87 -1.66
CA LYS A 481 -8.81 -19.26 -2.11
C LYS A 481 -9.87 -20.05 -1.33
N ALA A 482 -9.89 -19.91 -0.01
CA ALA A 482 -10.72 -20.74 0.88
C ALA A 482 -12.04 -20.09 1.30
N GLY A 483 -12.20 -18.77 1.12
CA GLY A 483 -13.33 -17.99 1.61
C GLY A 483 -13.35 -17.78 3.14
N ALA A 484 -12.28 -18.17 3.83
CA ALA A 484 -12.11 -18.04 5.28
C ALA A 484 -10.62 -17.96 5.65
N PRO A 485 -10.26 -17.23 6.73
CA PRO A 485 -8.90 -17.18 7.22
C PRO A 485 -8.54 -18.47 7.97
N THR A 486 -7.26 -18.81 7.96
CA THR A 486 -6.72 -19.92 8.77
C THR A 486 -6.08 -19.35 10.03
N LEU A 487 -6.78 -19.49 11.16
CA LEU A 487 -6.40 -18.89 12.43
C LEU A 487 -5.39 -19.76 13.17
N LEU A 488 -4.11 -19.51 12.93
CA LEU A 488 -3.00 -20.18 13.59
C LEU A 488 -2.13 -19.19 14.34
N GLN A 489 -1.50 -19.66 15.40
CA GLN A 489 -0.46 -18.91 16.11
C GLN A 489 0.92 -19.37 15.61
N PRO A 490 1.95 -18.50 15.69
CA PRO A 490 3.31 -18.92 15.43
C PRO A 490 3.72 -20.04 16.40
N ASN A 491 4.62 -20.92 15.95
CA ASN A 491 5.23 -21.90 16.85
C ASN A 491 6.03 -21.16 17.92
N GLY A 492 5.64 -21.30 19.20
CA GLY A 492 6.27 -20.59 20.32
C GLY A 492 7.78 -20.86 20.44
N GLY A 493 8.27 -22.00 19.97
CA GLY A 493 9.72 -22.27 19.91
C GLY A 493 10.47 -21.37 18.94
N LEU A 494 9.81 -20.86 17.89
CA LEU A 494 10.40 -19.90 16.94
C LEU A 494 10.41 -18.46 17.47
N LEU A 495 9.71 -18.18 18.57
CA LEU A 495 9.74 -16.90 19.27
C LEU A 495 10.85 -16.85 20.34
N GLN A 496 11.45 -18.00 20.66
CA GLN A 496 12.52 -18.07 21.65
C GLN A 496 13.81 -17.45 21.11
N PRO A 497 14.48 -16.58 21.88
CA PRO A 497 15.79 -16.06 21.50
C PRO A 497 16.81 -17.21 21.44
N GLN A 498 17.73 -17.16 20.48
CA GLN A 498 18.80 -18.14 20.33
C GLN A 498 20.16 -17.45 20.33
N TRP A 499 21.05 -17.90 21.19
CA TRP A 499 22.43 -17.44 21.27
C TRP A 499 23.35 -18.32 20.43
N LEU A 500 24.15 -17.67 19.59
CA LEU A 500 25.21 -18.32 18.82
C LEU A 500 26.58 -17.77 19.26
N VAL A 501 27.58 -18.63 19.26
CA VAL A 501 28.99 -18.24 19.32
C VAL A 501 29.70 -18.90 18.15
N ASP A 502 30.34 -18.10 17.30
CA ASP A 502 30.99 -18.54 16.07
C ASP A 502 30.07 -19.38 15.18
N GLY A 503 28.80 -18.95 15.08
CA GLY A 503 27.74 -19.62 14.33
C GLY A 503 27.18 -20.88 15.00
N GLN A 504 27.74 -21.34 16.13
CA GLN A 504 27.28 -22.53 16.84
C GLN A 504 26.28 -22.17 17.94
N SER A 505 25.14 -22.87 17.97
CA SER A 505 24.10 -22.68 18.98
C SER A 505 24.62 -23.01 20.38
N LYS A 506 24.45 -22.10 21.34
CA LYS A 506 24.87 -22.28 22.73
C LYS A 506 23.71 -22.27 23.73
N GLU A 507 22.65 -21.52 23.45
CA GLU A 507 21.50 -21.40 24.36
C GLU A 507 20.24 -21.00 23.58
N ILE A 508 19.09 -21.52 24.00
CA ILE A 508 17.77 -21.24 23.39
C ILE A 508 16.78 -20.92 24.50
N GLY A 509 16.02 -19.83 24.34
CA GLY A 509 14.92 -19.45 25.22
C GLY A 509 15.31 -18.58 26.41
N LYS A 510 16.60 -18.41 26.70
CA LYS A 510 17.06 -17.51 27.78
C LYS A 510 17.48 -16.14 27.24
N ALA A 511 16.99 -15.09 27.91
CA ALA A 511 17.42 -13.72 27.65
C ALA A 511 18.82 -13.42 28.21
N VAL A 512 19.26 -14.15 29.23
CA VAL A 512 20.62 -14.03 29.80
C VAL A 512 21.30 -15.38 29.70
N PHE A 513 22.53 -15.38 29.20
CA PHE A 513 23.36 -16.56 28.99
C PHE A 513 24.78 -16.32 29.49
N THR A 514 25.38 -17.35 30.11
CA THR A 514 26.80 -17.35 30.49
C THR A 514 27.59 -18.20 29.52
N TRP A 515 28.37 -17.55 28.67
CA TRP A 515 29.28 -18.20 27.76
C TRP A 515 30.57 -18.60 28.47
N LYS A 516 30.89 -19.90 28.46
CA LYS A 516 32.22 -20.41 28.85
C LYS A 516 33.20 -20.15 27.70
N ALA A 517 34.07 -19.16 27.85
CA ALA A 517 35.06 -18.81 26.84
C ALA A 517 36.10 -19.93 26.67
N PRO A 518 36.53 -20.24 25.43
CA PRO A 518 37.56 -21.26 25.18
C PRO A 518 38.92 -20.90 25.79
N PRO A 519 39.85 -21.87 25.88
CA PRO A 519 41.20 -21.64 26.38
C PRO A 519 42.08 -20.83 25.43
N ASP A 520 41.78 -20.88 24.13
CA ASP A 520 42.54 -20.17 23.11
C ASP A 520 42.11 -18.70 23.05
N PRO A 521 43.03 -17.74 23.16
CA PRO A 521 42.72 -16.34 22.93
C PRO A 521 42.43 -16.09 21.44
N GLY A 522 41.66 -15.06 21.14
CA GLY A 522 41.29 -14.74 19.76
C GLY A 522 39.98 -13.99 19.65
N ASP A 523 39.60 -13.75 18.39
CA ASP A 523 38.32 -13.12 18.06
C ASP A 523 37.22 -14.16 17.92
N HIS A 524 36.09 -13.85 18.54
CA HIS A 524 34.86 -14.63 18.46
C HIS A 524 33.70 -13.74 18.04
N THR A 525 32.68 -14.33 17.45
CA THR A 525 31.44 -13.64 17.13
C THR A 525 30.32 -14.17 18.01
N VAL A 526 29.79 -13.30 18.87
CA VAL A 526 28.58 -13.60 19.66
C VAL A 526 27.39 -13.04 18.91
N SER A 527 26.34 -13.84 18.75
CA SER A 527 25.14 -13.42 18.04
C SER A 527 23.87 -13.77 18.81
N LEU A 528 22.88 -12.88 18.71
CA LEU A 528 21.51 -13.11 19.17
C LEU A 528 20.59 -13.23 17.95
N VAL A 529 19.86 -14.34 17.86
CA VAL A 529 18.83 -14.56 16.85
C VAL A 529 17.46 -14.45 17.50
N VAL A 530 16.59 -13.63 16.93
CA VAL A 530 15.19 -13.44 17.35
C VAL A 530 14.27 -13.64 16.15
N GLY A 531 13.01 -14.03 16.38
CA GLY A 531 12.06 -14.23 15.29
C GLY A 531 10.60 -14.06 15.72
N ASP A 532 9.74 -13.79 14.75
CA ASP A 532 8.30 -13.62 14.92
C ASP A 532 7.49 -14.87 14.52
N GLY A 533 8.19 -15.97 14.25
CA GLY A 533 7.61 -17.23 13.76
C GLY A 533 7.57 -17.35 12.24
N VAL A 534 7.89 -16.29 11.48
CA VAL A 534 8.04 -16.31 10.02
C VAL A 534 9.44 -15.85 9.63
N MET A 535 9.84 -14.69 10.12
CA MET A 535 11.12 -14.04 9.89
C MET A 535 12.03 -14.17 11.11
N ARG A 536 13.35 -14.14 10.86
CA ARG A 536 14.37 -14.09 11.91
C ARG A 536 15.39 -13.01 11.59
N VAL A 537 15.85 -12.30 12.62
CA VAL A 537 16.95 -11.34 12.54
C VAL A 537 18.08 -11.84 13.44
N ILE A 538 19.32 -11.63 12.98
CA ILE A 538 20.53 -11.91 13.74
C ILE A 538 21.27 -10.59 14.00
N ASN A 539 21.55 -10.30 15.26
CA ASN A 539 22.47 -9.23 15.66
C ASN A 539 23.78 -9.87 16.13
N SER A 540 24.93 -9.36 15.69
CA SER A 540 26.23 -9.95 15.97
C SER A 540 27.23 -8.92 16.49
N GLN A 541 28.03 -9.31 17.48
CA GLN A 541 29.12 -8.51 18.03
C GLN A 541 30.41 -9.32 18.05
N ARG A 542 31.49 -8.74 17.51
CA ARG A 542 32.84 -9.29 17.64
C ARG A 542 33.38 -9.06 19.05
N VAL A 543 33.90 -10.09 19.69
CA VAL A 543 34.52 -10.04 21.01
C VAL A 543 35.92 -10.62 20.92
N THR A 544 36.87 -10.02 21.63
CA THR A 544 38.28 -10.46 21.60
C THR A 544 38.67 -10.98 22.98
N LEU A 545 39.02 -12.26 23.06
CA LEU A 545 39.53 -12.90 24.27
C LEU A 545 41.04 -12.69 24.37
N ARG A 546 41.49 -12.14 25.49
CA ARG A 546 42.92 -12.02 25.81
C ARG A 546 43.43 -13.31 26.44
N ALA A 547 44.73 -13.57 26.33
CA ALA A 547 45.35 -14.70 27.01
C ALA A 547 45.17 -14.57 28.54
N SER A 548 44.83 -15.67 29.21
CA SER A 548 44.83 -15.72 30.67
C SER A 548 46.26 -15.53 31.18
N ALA A 549 46.43 -14.68 32.19
CA ALA A 549 47.74 -14.56 32.85
C ALA A 549 48.15 -15.94 33.39
N PRO A 550 49.40 -16.39 33.18
CA PRO A 550 49.86 -17.65 33.75
C PRO A 550 49.70 -17.57 35.27
N ALA A 551 49.18 -18.63 35.89
CA ALA A 551 49.10 -18.71 37.33
C ALA A 551 50.50 -18.48 37.90
N SER A 552 50.68 -17.41 38.69
CA SER A 552 51.93 -17.19 39.41
C SER A 552 52.22 -18.45 40.21
N ALA A 553 53.27 -19.18 39.83
CA ALA A 553 53.78 -20.28 40.62
C ALA A 553 54.10 -19.72 42.00
N SER A 554 53.36 -20.16 43.03
CA SER A 554 53.70 -19.87 44.41
C SER A 554 55.13 -20.39 44.64
N PRO A 555 56.10 -19.57 45.08
CA PRO A 555 57.46 -20.04 45.28
C PRO A 555 57.43 -21.21 46.26
N ALA A 556 57.96 -22.36 45.83
CA ALA A 556 58.08 -23.55 46.66
C ALA A 556 58.77 -23.17 47.96
N ALA A 557 58.12 -23.49 49.10
CA ALA A 557 58.68 -23.24 50.42
C ALA A 557 60.07 -23.88 50.52
N THR A 558 61.10 -23.07 50.76
CA THR A 558 62.45 -23.53 51.06
C THR A 558 62.39 -24.50 52.24
N PRO A 559 62.88 -25.75 52.12
CA PRO A 559 62.90 -26.67 53.25
C PRO A 559 63.80 -26.11 54.38
N PRO A 560 63.40 -26.27 55.65
CA PRO A 560 64.16 -25.73 56.77
C PRO A 560 65.56 -26.37 56.87
N PRO A 561 66.57 -25.62 57.34
CA PRO A 561 67.93 -26.12 57.46
C PRO A 561 67.99 -27.30 58.45
N ARG A 562 68.72 -28.34 58.08
CA ARG A 562 68.99 -29.51 58.94
C ARG A 562 69.84 -29.07 60.14
N SER A 563 69.36 -29.38 61.35
CA SER A 563 70.12 -29.17 62.59
C SER A 563 71.37 -30.06 62.63
N PRO A 564 72.53 -29.55 63.07
CA PRO A 564 73.75 -30.35 63.17
C PRO A 564 73.63 -31.39 64.30
N THR A 565 74.02 -32.62 64.00
CA THR A 565 74.12 -33.72 64.97
C THR A 565 75.32 -33.47 65.89
N ALA A 566 75.08 -33.41 67.19
CA ALA A 566 76.13 -33.35 68.20
C ALA A 566 76.94 -34.67 68.18
N THR A 567 78.26 -34.56 68.02
CA THR A 567 79.19 -35.67 68.26
C THR A 567 79.69 -35.55 69.71
N ARG A 568 79.81 -36.71 70.34
CA ARG A 568 79.97 -36.96 71.78
C ARG A 568 81.24 -36.39 72.40
#